data_AF-A0A6M8B947-F1
#
_entry.id   AF-A0A6M8B947-F1
#
_cell.length_a   1.000
_cell.length_b   1.000
_cell.length_c   1.000
_cell.angle_alpha   90.00
_cell.angle_beta   90.00
_cell.angle_gamma   90.00
#
_symmetry.space_group_name_H-M   'P 1'
#
loop_
_entity.id
_entity.type
_entity.pdbx_description
1 polymer ?
#
loop_
_entity_poly.entity_id
_entity_poly.type
_entity_poly.pdbx_seq_one_letter_code
_entity_poly.pdbx_strand_id
1 'polypeptide(L)'
;MTKQIIKITDSRAVLKRRPAYVGHLPQNEQYKVDAGTEYEIQSYAYADSAGDFDEHIKFALKEGNLGGFNTWYIYNRFAEVLSDGEVVYPIEEQTAAQILEITQDTVIKRRPVPVEELTEEEIFKVSKGMTFDLHSYAYADASGSLQGHIRFAINNPEQYIRGISLWHVSDQQAQVKFDDRVVYPIPAAAPAAAMAAASPAAAPKTFSGKEIKLAGNRGTVYSDQPIIPNGSFTWGEATHNCTRLPQTAEHVENMVKLATQLEKARQQIGKPFRITSWYRPEPFNSKAGGARRSQHLAGGAVDIVVQGYMGADLAKMLVGWWPGGLGIYAGNRRHILHLDVGVKRKWGF
;
A
#
# COMPACT_ATOMS: atom_id res chain seq x y z
N MET A 1 -2.99 38.95 2.33
CA MET A 1 -2.63 37.94 1.32
C MET A 1 -1.90 36.85 2.05
N THR A 2 -2.39 35.61 1.96
CA THR A 2 -1.78 34.43 2.60
C THR A 2 -0.37 34.24 2.03
N LYS A 3 0.66 34.18 2.90
CA LYS A 3 2.05 33.98 2.48
C LYS A 3 2.31 32.48 2.41
N GLN A 4 2.64 31.97 1.21
CA GLN A 4 2.99 30.57 1.02
C GLN A 4 4.49 30.43 0.76
N ILE A 5 5.11 29.47 1.44
CA ILE A 5 6.55 29.20 1.35
C ILE A 5 6.73 27.72 1.06
N ILE A 6 7.64 27.39 0.14
CA ILE A 6 8.22 26.05 0.07
C ILE A 6 9.58 26.08 0.77
N LYS A 7 9.75 25.24 1.78
CA LYS A 7 10.97 25.11 2.57
C LYS A 7 11.68 23.83 2.19
N ILE A 8 12.94 23.93 1.82
CA ILE A 8 13.77 22.76 1.52
C ILE A 8 14.22 22.14 2.84
N THR A 9 13.88 20.88 3.07
CA THR A 9 14.18 20.18 4.34
C THR A 9 15.38 19.26 4.24
N ASP A 10 15.84 18.95 3.02
CA ASP A 10 16.86 17.94 2.77
C ASP A 10 17.99 18.48 1.87
N SER A 11 19.25 18.23 2.24
CA SER A 11 20.44 18.74 1.54
C SER A 11 20.67 18.10 0.18
N ARG A 12 19.88 17.08 -0.14
CA ARG A 12 19.92 16.28 -1.37
C ARG A 12 18.89 16.75 -2.37
N ALA A 13 18.10 17.75 -1.99
CA ALA A 13 17.05 18.31 -2.81
C ALA A 13 17.61 18.85 -4.13
N VAL A 14 16.97 18.42 -5.22
CA VAL A 14 17.20 18.94 -6.56
C VAL A 14 15.84 19.30 -7.14
N LEU A 15 15.71 20.55 -7.57
CA LEU A 15 14.55 21.01 -8.33
C LEU A 15 14.66 20.52 -9.77
N LYS A 16 13.52 20.13 -10.34
CA LYS A 16 13.44 19.47 -11.64
C LYS A 16 12.42 20.11 -12.54
N ARG A 17 12.66 20.10 -13.85
CA ARG A 17 11.71 20.64 -14.83
C ARG A 17 10.50 19.74 -15.09
N ARG A 18 10.58 18.46 -14.71
CA ARG A 18 9.52 17.45 -14.80
C ARG A 18 9.63 16.44 -13.66
N PRO A 19 8.54 15.75 -13.27
CA PRO A 19 8.54 14.80 -12.16
C PRO A 19 9.17 13.48 -12.60
N ALA A 20 10.50 13.41 -12.54
CA ALA A 20 11.26 12.23 -12.91
C ALA A 20 12.46 12.04 -11.99
N TYR A 21 13.02 10.85 -11.99
CA TYR A 21 14.29 10.58 -11.31
C TYR A 21 15.41 11.46 -11.87
N VAL A 22 16.21 12.05 -10.97
CA VAL A 22 17.24 13.04 -11.31
C VAL A 22 18.30 12.47 -12.26
N GLY A 23 18.64 11.18 -12.13
CA GLY A 23 19.58 10.50 -13.03
C GLY A 23 19.06 10.30 -14.46
N HIS A 24 17.77 10.53 -14.71
CA HIS A 24 17.14 10.50 -16.04
C HIS A 24 16.92 11.89 -16.63
N LEU A 25 17.38 12.94 -15.94
CA LEU A 25 17.25 14.34 -16.38
C LEU A 25 18.61 14.86 -16.85
N PRO A 26 18.68 15.58 -17.97
CA PRO A 26 19.89 16.31 -18.33
C PRO A 26 20.17 17.45 -17.33
N GLN A 27 21.42 17.88 -17.22
CA GLN A 27 21.85 18.83 -16.17
C GLN A 27 21.15 20.20 -16.26
N ASN A 28 20.70 20.61 -17.45
CA ASN A 28 19.92 21.82 -17.68
C ASN A 28 18.44 21.72 -17.22
N GLU A 29 17.97 20.52 -16.87
CA GLU A 29 16.65 20.30 -16.28
C GLU A 29 16.69 20.19 -14.74
N GLN A 30 17.86 20.39 -14.14
CA GLN A 30 18.11 20.25 -12.71
C GLN A 30 18.57 21.58 -12.12
N TYR A 31 18.18 21.85 -10.89
CA TYR A 31 18.68 22.99 -10.13
C TYR A 31 18.93 22.58 -8.68
N LYS A 32 20.20 22.63 -8.26
CA LYS A 32 20.61 22.24 -6.90
C LYS A 32 20.20 23.33 -5.92
N VAL A 33 19.67 22.92 -4.77
CA VAL A 33 19.26 23.81 -3.67
C VAL A 33 19.81 23.29 -2.35
N ASP A 34 20.01 24.19 -1.39
CA ASP A 34 20.53 23.84 -0.08
C ASP A 34 19.38 23.63 0.92
N ALA A 35 19.57 22.69 1.86
CA ALA A 35 18.63 22.51 2.97
C ALA A 35 18.49 23.79 3.81
N GLY A 36 17.28 24.05 4.29
CA GLY A 36 16.93 25.26 5.01
C GLY A 36 16.63 26.46 4.12
N THR A 37 16.82 26.35 2.80
CA THR A 37 16.42 27.42 1.88
C THR A 37 14.90 27.52 1.80
N GLU A 38 14.38 28.73 1.78
CA GLU A 38 12.95 29.03 1.69
C GLU A 38 12.66 29.87 0.46
N TYR A 39 11.63 29.49 -0.30
CA TYR A 39 11.16 30.25 -1.45
C TYR A 39 9.70 30.62 -1.26
N GLU A 40 9.36 31.89 -1.45
CA GLU A 40 7.97 32.31 -1.51
C GLU A 40 7.35 31.83 -2.83
N ILE A 41 6.20 31.18 -2.74
CA ILE A 41 5.53 30.54 -3.88
C ILE A 41 4.19 31.20 -4.16
N GLN A 42 3.86 31.35 -5.44
CA GLN A 42 2.54 31.78 -5.88
C GLN A 42 1.53 30.63 -5.80
N SER A 43 1.99 29.42 -6.08
CA SER A 43 1.15 28.23 -6.12
C SER A 43 1.99 26.96 -5.97
N TYR A 44 1.34 25.91 -5.49
CA TYR A 44 1.87 24.56 -5.48
C TYR A 44 0.76 23.55 -5.76
N ALA A 45 1.15 22.38 -6.25
CA ALA A 45 0.32 21.21 -6.42
C ALA A 45 1.16 19.99 -6.04
N TYR A 46 0.57 19.05 -5.33
CA TYR A 46 1.17 17.77 -5.02
C TYR A 46 0.19 16.67 -5.43
N ALA A 47 0.70 15.50 -5.76
CA ALA A 47 -0.15 14.35 -6.04
C ALA A 47 -0.79 13.84 -4.74
N ASP A 48 -2.11 13.67 -4.75
CA ASP A 48 -2.76 12.73 -3.84
C ASP A 48 -2.70 11.31 -4.46
N SER A 49 -3.35 10.32 -3.84
CA SER A 49 -3.42 8.94 -4.34
C SER A 49 -3.99 8.77 -5.76
N ALA A 50 -4.39 9.86 -6.43
CA ALA A 50 -4.86 9.89 -7.82
C ALA A 50 -4.05 10.81 -8.75
N GLY A 51 -2.89 11.37 -8.34
CA GLY A 51 -2.09 12.31 -9.14
C GLY A 51 -0.79 11.74 -9.75
N ASP A 52 -0.54 12.05 -11.03
CA ASP A 52 0.59 11.56 -11.84
C ASP A 52 1.93 12.32 -11.64
N PHE A 53 2.13 13.02 -10.51
CA PHE A 53 3.37 13.80 -10.29
C PHE A 53 4.54 12.97 -9.73
N ASP A 54 4.48 11.64 -9.79
CA ASP A 54 5.58 10.71 -9.44
C ASP A 54 6.27 11.08 -8.11
N GLU A 55 5.48 11.30 -7.05
CA GLU A 55 5.96 11.71 -5.72
C GLU A 55 6.57 13.14 -5.64
N HIS A 56 6.26 14.04 -6.57
CA HIS A 56 6.74 15.42 -6.54
C HIS A 56 5.67 16.44 -6.13
N ILE A 57 6.12 17.49 -5.45
CA ILE A 57 5.44 18.77 -5.38
C ILE A 57 5.85 19.58 -6.62
N LYS A 58 4.87 19.99 -7.42
CA LYS A 58 5.03 21.03 -8.42
C LYS A 58 4.78 22.38 -7.77
N PHE A 59 5.65 23.36 -7.95
CA PHE A 59 5.46 24.70 -7.41
C PHE A 59 5.93 25.78 -8.38
N ALA A 60 5.37 26.99 -8.23
CA ALA A 60 5.76 28.18 -8.97
C ALA A 60 6.16 29.29 -7.99
N LEU A 61 7.33 29.88 -8.22
CA LEU A 61 7.85 30.98 -7.39
C LEU A 61 6.96 32.21 -7.52
N LYS A 62 6.77 32.93 -6.41
CA LYS A 62 5.97 34.16 -6.40
C LYS A 62 6.61 35.26 -7.22
N GLU A 63 7.92 35.39 -7.10
CA GLU A 63 8.72 36.37 -7.84
C GLU A 63 10.01 35.73 -8.34
N GLY A 64 10.49 36.18 -9.50
CA GLY A 64 11.76 35.76 -10.06
C GLY A 64 11.76 34.35 -10.68
N ASN A 65 12.98 33.83 -10.86
CA ASN A 65 13.26 32.52 -11.42
C ASN A 65 14.51 31.91 -10.79
N LEU A 66 14.59 30.58 -10.82
CA LEU A 66 15.80 29.83 -10.50
C LEU A 66 16.29 29.21 -11.80
N GLY A 67 17.56 29.42 -12.15
CA GLY A 67 18.14 28.85 -13.39
C GLY A 67 17.38 29.21 -14.67
N GLY A 68 16.72 30.38 -14.73
CA GLY A 68 15.92 30.82 -15.88
C GLY A 68 14.48 30.33 -15.90
N PHE A 69 14.04 29.56 -14.89
CA PHE A 69 12.70 29.00 -14.83
C PHE A 69 11.96 29.33 -13.54
N ASN A 70 10.66 29.60 -13.66
CA ASN A 70 9.79 29.94 -12.52
C ASN A 70 9.11 28.71 -11.89
N THR A 71 8.80 27.68 -12.68
CA THR A 71 8.07 26.48 -12.22
C THR A 71 9.01 25.27 -12.12
N TRP A 72 8.89 24.56 -11.01
CA TRP A 72 9.77 23.45 -10.64
C TRP A 72 9.00 22.30 -10.00
N TYR A 73 9.61 21.11 -10.01
CA TYR A 73 9.18 19.92 -9.29
C TYR A 73 10.26 19.56 -8.26
N ILE A 74 9.85 19.15 -7.07
CA ILE A 74 10.74 18.63 -6.03
C ILE A 74 10.09 17.39 -5.42
N TYR A 75 10.88 16.38 -5.04
CA TYR A 75 10.32 15.23 -4.32
C TYR A 75 9.64 15.72 -3.04
N ASN A 76 8.43 15.23 -2.79
CA ASN A 76 7.61 15.63 -1.65
C ASN A 76 8.33 15.49 -0.30
N ARG A 77 9.10 14.43 -0.10
CA ARG A 77 9.90 14.17 1.10
C ARG A 77 11.04 15.16 1.36
N PHE A 78 11.41 16.00 0.38
CA PHE A 78 12.52 16.94 0.48
C PHE A 78 12.08 18.39 0.68
N ALA A 79 10.78 18.62 0.81
CA ALA A 79 10.25 19.95 1.05
C ALA A 79 8.95 19.95 1.85
N GLU A 80 8.81 20.98 2.67
CA GLU A 80 7.57 21.33 3.34
C GLU A 80 6.93 22.53 2.64
N VAL A 81 5.60 22.58 2.61
CA VAL A 81 4.89 23.80 2.22
C VAL A 81 4.25 24.40 3.46
N LEU A 82 4.54 25.68 3.69
CA LEU A 82 4.02 26.46 4.80
C LEU A 82 3.03 27.49 4.27
N SER A 83 1.95 27.71 5.02
CA SER A 83 0.97 28.77 4.80
C SER A 83 0.85 29.60 6.07
N ASP A 84 1.19 30.89 5.98
CA ASP A 84 1.21 31.81 7.13
C ASP A 84 2.04 31.32 8.33
N GLY A 85 3.11 30.55 8.06
CA GLY A 85 4.03 30.01 9.07
C GLY A 85 3.70 28.61 9.56
N GLU A 86 2.54 28.07 9.21
CA GLU A 86 2.10 26.71 9.57
C GLU A 86 2.39 25.72 8.44
N VAL A 87 2.87 24.52 8.77
CA VAL A 87 3.11 23.46 7.78
C VAL A 87 1.76 22.92 7.28
N VAL A 88 1.50 23.08 5.99
CA VAL A 88 0.29 22.59 5.30
C VAL A 88 0.58 21.40 4.37
N TYR A 89 1.86 21.11 4.13
CA TYR A 89 2.30 19.90 3.44
C TYR A 89 3.69 19.46 3.94
N PRO A 90 3.94 18.16 4.17
CA PRO A 90 2.95 17.07 4.15
C PRO A 90 1.90 17.25 5.25
N ILE A 91 0.65 16.84 4.99
CA ILE A 91 -0.41 16.81 6.00
C ILE A 91 0.00 15.78 7.05
N GLU A 92 -0.11 16.07 8.36
CA GLU A 92 0.43 15.26 9.47
C GLU A 92 0.18 13.73 9.36
N GLU A 93 -0.92 13.29 8.74
CA GLU A 93 -1.23 11.87 8.45
C GLU A 93 -0.24 11.15 7.49
N GLN A 94 0.58 11.87 6.70
CA GLN A 94 1.48 11.30 5.69
C GLN A 94 2.95 11.12 6.13
N THR A 95 3.27 11.35 7.42
CA THR A 95 4.68 11.48 7.87
C THR A 95 5.29 10.24 8.53
N ALA A 96 4.54 9.18 8.80
CA ALA A 96 5.11 8.01 9.48
C ALA A 96 5.93 7.12 8.52
N ALA A 97 7.24 7.30 8.53
CA ALA A 97 8.19 6.45 7.81
C ALA A 97 8.18 5.01 8.37
N GLN A 98 8.09 4.03 7.48
CA GLN A 98 8.32 2.62 7.80
C GLN A 98 9.83 2.37 7.81
N ILE A 99 10.38 1.80 8.88
CA ILE A 99 11.81 1.59 9.04
C ILE A 99 12.11 0.11 9.17
N LEU A 100 13.02 -0.44 8.36
CA LEU A 100 13.65 -1.72 8.62
C LEU A 100 14.86 -1.49 9.52
N GLU A 101 14.94 -2.19 10.64
CA GLU A 101 16.08 -2.18 11.55
C GLU A 101 16.71 -3.56 11.63
N ILE A 102 18.04 -3.62 11.47
CA ILE A 102 18.83 -4.85 11.62
C ILE A 102 19.04 -5.13 13.11
N THR A 103 18.58 -6.28 13.59
CA THR A 103 18.63 -6.64 15.02
C THR A 103 19.87 -7.47 15.37
N GLN A 104 20.50 -8.09 14.37
CA GLN A 104 21.73 -8.88 14.47
C GLN A 104 22.55 -8.75 13.18
N ASP A 105 23.88 -8.85 13.27
CA ASP A 105 24.76 -8.85 12.10
C ASP A 105 24.32 -9.91 11.08
N THR A 106 24.12 -9.49 9.83
CA THR A 106 23.54 -10.36 8.80
C THR A 106 23.93 -9.90 7.39
N VAL A 107 23.40 -10.59 6.39
CA VAL A 107 23.57 -10.32 4.97
C VAL A 107 22.21 -10.03 4.35
N ILE A 108 22.14 -8.90 3.65
CA ILE A 108 21.04 -8.54 2.77
C ILE A 108 21.32 -9.13 1.38
N LYS A 109 20.30 -9.69 0.73
CA LYS A 109 20.42 -10.53 -0.46
C LYS A 109 19.49 -10.08 -1.60
N ARG A 110 19.94 -10.24 -2.85
CA ARG A 110 19.09 -10.00 -4.04
C ARG A 110 18.01 -11.07 -4.22
N ARG A 111 18.29 -12.30 -3.79
CA ARG A 111 17.39 -13.44 -3.82
C ARG A 111 17.37 -14.14 -2.46
N PRO A 112 16.22 -14.66 -2.01
CA PRO A 112 16.11 -15.32 -0.70
C PRO A 112 16.61 -16.77 -0.78
N VAL A 113 17.88 -16.98 -1.14
CA VAL A 113 18.55 -18.30 -1.21
C VAL A 113 19.77 -18.33 -0.25
N PRO A 114 20.38 -19.51 0.00
CA PRO A 114 21.63 -19.59 0.76
C PRO A 114 22.73 -18.68 0.18
N VAL A 115 23.61 -18.15 1.04
CA VAL A 115 24.63 -17.16 0.65
C VAL A 115 25.65 -17.77 -0.33
N GLU A 116 25.86 -19.08 -0.23
CA GLU A 116 26.74 -19.88 -1.07
C GLU A 116 26.28 -19.92 -2.54
N GLU A 117 24.99 -19.62 -2.80
CA GLU A 117 24.39 -19.56 -4.13
C GLU A 117 24.31 -18.14 -4.71
N LEU A 118 24.89 -17.15 -4.01
CA LEU A 118 24.85 -15.74 -4.38
C LEU A 118 26.25 -15.24 -4.74
N THR A 119 26.32 -14.36 -5.73
CA THR A 119 27.57 -13.65 -6.05
C THR A 119 27.85 -12.54 -5.04
N GLU A 120 29.09 -12.02 -5.01
CA GLU A 120 29.44 -10.86 -4.16
C GLU A 120 28.60 -9.61 -4.47
N GLU A 121 28.09 -9.50 -5.70
CA GLU A 121 27.19 -8.43 -6.15
C GLU A 121 25.76 -8.59 -5.62
N GLU A 122 25.37 -9.83 -5.31
CA GLU A 122 24.05 -10.19 -4.81
C GLU A 122 23.91 -10.13 -3.29
N ILE A 123 25.01 -9.88 -2.57
CA ILE A 123 25.05 -9.79 -1.11
C ILE A 123 25.56 -8.44 -0.61
N PHE A 124 25.07 -8.03 0.54
CA PHE A 124 25.55 -6.85 1.26
C PHE A 124 25.54 -7.10 2.77
N LYS A 125 26.71 -7.01 3.41
CA LYS A 125 26.85 -7.22 4.85
C LYS A 125 26.34 -6.00 5.61
N VAL A 126 25.56 -6.24 6.65
CA VAL A 126 25.03 -5.19 7.52
C VAL A 126 25.21 -5.57 8.98
N SER A 127 25.43 -4.56 9.81
CA SER A 127 25.61 -4.73 11.25
C SER A 127 24.33 -4.42 12.01
N LYS A 128 24.22 -4.99 13.21
CA LYS A 128 23.18 -4.66 14.18
C LYS A 128 23.06 -3.14 14.37
N GLY A 129 21.83 -2.64 14.36
CA GLY A 129 21.49 -1.23 14.53
C GLY A 129 21.44 -0.43 13.23
N MET A 130 21.84 -1.02 12.10
CA MET A 130 21.67 -0.38 10.79
C MET A 130 20.19 -0.30 10.42
N THR A 131 19.75 0.84 9.86
CA THR A 131 18.35 1.09 9.48
C THR A 131 18.19 1.47 8.03
N PHE A 132 17.02 1.17 7.46
CA PHE A 132 16.62 1.55 6.12
C PHE A 132 15.21 2.12 6.13
N ASP A 133 15.02 3.26 5.49
CA ASP A 133 13.68 3.82 5.26
C ASP A 133 13.03 3.01 4.16
N LEU A 134 11.83 2.49 4.42
CA LEU A 134 11.13 1.59 3.50
C LEU A 134 10.04 2.33 2.75
N HIS A 135 10.06 2.15 1.43
CA HIS A 135 8.91 2.47 0.59
C HIS A 135 7.86 1.36 0.75
N SER A 136 8.32 0.10 0.77
CA SER A 136 7.47 -1.05 1.02
C SER A 136 8.26 -2.24 1.55
N TYR A 137 7.58 -3.15 2.24
CA TYR A 137 8.12 -4.44 2.63
C TYR A 137 7.05 -5.53 2.51
N ALA A 138 7.50 -6.76 2.36
CA ALA A 138 6.70 -7.97 2.33
C ALA A 138 7.45 -9.05 3.10
N TYR A 139 6.74 -9.77 3.96
CA TYR A 139 7.23 -10.93 4.68
C TYR A 139 6.29 -12.10 4.38
N ALA A 140 6.81 -13.32 4.44
CA ALA A 140 5.99 -14.50 4.26
C ALA A 140 5.41 -14.93 5.60
N ASP A 141 4.13 -15.29 5.61
CA ASP A 141 3.58 -16.17 6.63
C ASP A 141 3.86 -17.64 6.28
N ALA A 142 3.44 -18.56 7.14
CA ALA A 142 3.64 -20.01 7.01
C ALA A 142 3.10 -20.63 5.69
N SER A 143 2.50 -19.85 4.78
CA SER A 143 1.98 -20.31 3.48
C SER A 143 2.60 -19.62 2.25
N GLY A 144 3.61 -18.77 2.40
CA GLY A 144 4.24 -18.01 1.29
C GLY A 144 5.76 -18.17 1.16
N SER A 145 6.29 -18.08 -0.07
CA SER A 145 7.64 -18.49 -0.46
C SER A 145 8.74 -17.41 -0.38
N LEU A 146 8.78 -16.58 0.67
CA LEU A 146 9.93 -15.69 0.92
C LEU A 146 11.06 -16.37 1.71
N GLN A 147 10.95 -17.68 1.97
CA GLN A 147 12.01 -18.53 2.55
C GLN A 147 12.61 -17.95 3.86
N GLY A 148 11.78 -17.42 4.76
CA GLY A 148 12.25 -16.82 6.03
C GLY A 148 12.96 -15.47 5.86
N HIS A 149 12.60 -14.71 4.82
CA HIS A 149 13.14 -13.37 4.58
C HIS A 149 12.03 -12.31 4.48
N ILE A 150 12.35 -11.11 4.95
CA ILE A 150 11.65 -9.87 4.62
C ILE A 150 12.19 -9.40 3.27
N ARG A 151 11.32 -9.32 2.27
CA ARG A 151 11.58 -8.60 1.02
C ARG A 151 11.24 -7.12 1.23
N PHE A 152 12.12 -6.20 0.90
CA PHE A 152 11.87 -4.78 1.12
C PHE A 152 12.42 -3.92 -0.01
N ALA A 153 11.76 -2.78 -0.21
CA ALA A 153 12.16 -1.73 -1.12
C ALA A 153 12.54 -0.49 -0.30
N ILE A 154 13.78 -0.07 -0.44
CA ILE A 154 14.32 1.13 0.19
C ILE A 154 13.66 2.35 -0.45
N ASN A 155 13.20 3.29 0.38
CA ASN A 155 12.53 4.52 -0.01
C ASN A 155 13.52 5.56 -0.56
N ASN A 156 14.71 5.58 0.02
CA ASN A 156 15.68 6.62 -0.17
C ASN A 156 16.79 6.15 -1.14
N PRO A 157 16.91 6.76 -2.34
CA PRO A 157 17.94 6.41 -3.32
C PRO A 157 19.39 6.42 -2.80
N GLU A 158 19.67 7.16 -1.74
CA GLU A 158 21.01 7.16 -1.12
C GLU A 158 21.31 5.97 -0.22
N GLN A 159 20.26 5.36 0.32
CA GLN A 159 20.37 4.09 1.02
C GLN A 159 20.36 2.91 0.04
N TYR A 160 20.19 3.16 -1.27
CA TYR A 160 20.24 2.10 -2.26
C TYR A 160 21.59 1.42 -2.22
N ILE A 161 21.55 0.13 -1.91
CA ILE A 161 22.74 -0.70 -1.93
C ILE A 161 23.10 -0.89 -3.41
N ARG A 162 24.23 -0.32 -3.84
CA ARG A 162 24.71 -0.39 -5.23
C ARG A 162 23.68 0.13 -6.25
N GLY A 163 22.92 1.17 -5.90
CA GLY A 163 21.90 1.76 -6.79
C GLY A 163 20.63 0.93 -6.94
N ILE A 164 20.46 -0.10 -6.11
CA ILE A 164 19.33 -1.02 -6.12
C ILE A 164 18.49 -0.81 -4.84
N SER A 165 17.18 -0.65 -5.01
CA SER A 165 16.24 -0.47 -3.88
C SER A 165 15.73 -1.79 -3.30
N LEU A 166 15.64 -2.85 -4.11
CA LEU A 166 14.93 -4.07 -3.77
C LEU A 166 15.86 -5.19 -3.28
N TRP A 167 15.59 -5.65 -2.07
CA TRP A 167 16.44 -6.58 -1.34
C TRP A 167 15.65 -7.53 -0.43
N HIS A 168 16.33 -8.53 0.12
CA HIS A 168 15.79 -9.48 1.09
C HIS A 168 16.72 -9.56 2.31
N VAL A 169 16.19 -9.69 3.52
CA VAL A 169 16.96 -9.94 4.73
C VAL A 169 16.26 -11.01 5.55
N SER A 170 16.99 -11.82 6.33
CA SER A 170 16.35 -12.82 7.21
C SER A 170 15.38 -12.15 8.18
N ASP A 171 14.18 -12.69 8.31
CA ASP A 171 13.15 -12.20 9.23
C ASP A 171 13.49 -12.39 10.72
N GLN A 172 14.44 -13.26 11.05
CA GLN A 172 14.94 -13.46 12.40
C GLN A 172 15.99 -12.41 12.81
N GLN A 173 16.54 -11.68 11.84
CA GLN A 173 17.69 -10.77 12.01
C GLN A 173 17.34 -9.32 11.68
N ALA A 174 16.08 -9.04 11.39
CA ALA A 174 15.58 -7.69 11.14
C ALA A 174 14.15 -7.52 11.64
N GLN A 175 13.77 -6.29 11.93
CA GLN A 175 12.43 -5.91 12.35
C GLN A 175 11.96 -4.70 11.54
N VAL A 176 10.65 -4.56 11.37
CA VAL A 176 10.04 -3.37 10.77
C VAL A 176 9.31 -2.58 11.83
N LYS A 177 9.57 -1.28 11.85
CA LYS A 177 8.93 -0.30 12.72
C LYS A 177 8.05 0.65 11.92
N PHE A 178 6.96 1.06 12.55
CA PHE A 178 6.14 2.19 12.12
C PHE A 178 5.91 3.07 13.34
N ASP A 179 6.29 4.34 13.26
CA ASP A 179 6.16 5.28 14.37
C ASP A 179 6.79 4.74 15.69
N ASP A 180 8.06 4.30 15.58
CA ASP A 180 8.86 3.63 16.63
C ASP A 180 8.30 2.33 17.24
N ARG A 181 7.14 1.85 16.77
CA ARG A 181 6.56 0.58 17.19
C ARG A 181 6.96 -0.54 16.25
N VAL A 182 7.43 -1.66 16.79
CA VAL A 182 7.71 -2.87 16.01
C VAL A 182 6.38 -3.43 15.48
N VAL A 183 6.20 -3.36 14.17
CA VAL A 183 5.05 -3.93 13.44
C VAL A 183 5.39 -5.29 12.83
N TYR A 184 6.68 -5.61 12.73
CA TYR A 184 7.17 -6.93 12.37
C TYR A 184 8.51 -7.23 13.07
N PRO A 185 8.70 -8.41 13.69
CA PRO A 185 7.70 -9.45 13.88
C PRO A 185 6.54 -8.95 14.74
N ILE A 186 5.32 -9.43 14.48
CA ILE A 186 4.15 -9.04 15.26
C ILE A 186 4.34 -9.56 16.69
N PRO A 187 4.38 -8.70 17.73
CA PRO A 187 4.57 -9.14 19.10
C PRO A 187 3.40 -10.05 19.53
N ALA A 188 3.71 -11.26 20.00
CA ALA A 188 2.71 -12.16 20.54
C ALA A 188 2.19 -11.63 21.89
N ALA A 189 0.87 -11.63 22.10
CA ALA A 189 0.32 -11.63 23.45
C ALA A 189 0.80 -12.91 24.16
N ALA A 190 1.55 -12.77 25.26
CA ALA A 190 2.06 -13.92 26.02
C ALA A 190 0.96 -14.57 26.89
N PRO A 191 1.07 -15.85 27.31
CA PRO A 191 1.81 -16.97 26.73
C PRO A 191 0.93 -18.23 26.50
N ALA A 192 1.27 -19.06 25.52
CA ALA A 192 0.91 -20.49 25.51
C ALA A 192 2.18 -21.31 25.28
N ALA A 193 2.94 -21.49 26.35
CA ALA A 193 4.13 -22.33 26.38
C ALA A 193 3.71 -23.81 26.36
N ALA A 194 3.63 -24.38 25.16
CA ALA A 194 3.89 -25.79 24.86
C ALA A 194 3.63 -26.01 23.36
N MET A 195 4.67 -25.93 22.53
CA MET A 195 4.86 -26.67 21.28
C MET A 195 6.27 -26.34 20.77
N ALA A 196 7.23 -27.01 21.40
CA ALA A 196 8.64 -26.99 21.06
C ALA A 196 8.92 -27.91 19.85
N ALA A 197 9.90 -27.49 19.04
CA ALA A 197 10.89 -28.29 18.31
C ALA A 197 10.45 -29.45 17.36
N ALA A 198 10.71 -29.19 16.08
CA ALA A 198 11.23 -30.07 15.00
C ALA A 198 10.29 -30.98 14.15
N SER A 199 10.30 -30.66 12.84
CA SER A 199 10.06 -31.49 11.62
C SER A 199 8.63 -31.96 11.30
N PRO A 200 8.28 -32.37 10.04
CA PRO A 200 8.78 -32.08 8.69
C PRO A 200 7.67 -31.35 7.85
N ALA A 201 7.83 -31.25 6.52
CA ALA A 201 6.83 -30.69 5.59
C ALA A 201 5.37 -31.11 5.94
N ALA A 202 4.59 -30.16 6.46
CA ALA A 202 3.15 -30.33 6.56
C ALA A 202 2.58 -30.28 5.13
N ALA A 203 1.79 -31.28 4.77
CA ALA A 203 1.14 -31.39 3.47
C ALA A 203 0.48 -30.06 3.06
N PRO A 204 0.46 -29.70 1.75
CA PRO A 204 -0.22 -28.50 1.29
C PRO A 204 -1.62 -28.47 1.87
N LYS A 205 -2.06 -27.33 2.42
CA LYS A 205 -3.45 -27.14 2.84
C LYS A 205 -4.32 -27.53 1.64
N THR A 206 -4.98 -28.68 1.74
CA THR A 206 -5.82 -29.19 0.67
C THR A 206 -7.11 -28.41 0.74
N PHE A 207 -7.24 -27.41 -0.13
CA PHE A 207 -8.51 -26.78 -0.38
C PHE A 207 -9.42 -27.81 -1.07
N SER A 208 -10.66 -27.89 -0.60
CA SER A 208 -11.64 -28.89 -1.03
C SER A 208 -12.79 -28.28 -1.84
N GLY A 209 -12.79 -26.95 -1.94
CA GLY A 209 -13.77 -26.17 -2.67
C GLY A 209 -13.71 -26.40 -4.18
N LYS A 210 -14.64 -25.77 -4.89
CA LYS A 210 -14.67 -25.82 -6.35
C LYS A 210 -13.46 -25.10 -6.92
N GLU A 211 -12.81 -25.70 -7.91
CA GLU A 211 -11.72 -25.08 -8.64
C GLU A 211 -12.18 -23.85 -9.43
N ILE A 212 -11.34 -22.82 -9.42
CA ILE A 212 -11.50 -21.56 -10.13
C ILE A 212 -10.21 -21.28 -10.86
N LYS A 213 -10.27 -21.24 -12.19
CA LYS A 213 -9.14 -20.81 -13.03
C LYS A 213 -9.13 -19.28 -13.09
N LEU A 214 -8.07 -18.66 -12.59
CA LEU A 214 -7.93 -17.21 -12.61
C LEU A 214 -7.49 -16.74 -13.99
N ALA A 215 -8.12 -15.66 -14.46
CA ALA A 215 -7.77 -15.02 -15.72
C ALA A 215 -6.34 -14.43 -15.69
N GLY A 216 -5.68 -14.40 -16.85
CA GLY A 216 -4.36 -13.82 -17.03
C GLY A 216 -3.19 -14.66 -16.49
N ASN A 217 -3.27 -16.00 -16.63
CA ASN A 217 -2.22 -16.95 -16.21
C ASN A 217 -1.86 -16.90 -14.71
N ARG A 218 -2.81 -16.51 -13.86
CA ARG A 218 -2.62 -16.42 -12.40
C ARG A 218 -2.86 -17.74 -11.66
N GLY A 219 -2.95 -18.86 -12.38
CA GLY A 219 -3.11 -20.20 -11.83
C GLY A 219 -4.54 -20.55 -11.42
N THR A 220 -4.66 -21.63 -10.64
CA THR A 220 -5.93 -22.15 -10.13
C THR A 220 -6.02 -21.87 -8.63
N VAL A 221 -7.19 -21.45 -8.19
CA VAL A 221 -7.56 -21.30 -6.77
C VAL A 221 -8.83 -22.08 -6.48
N TYR A 222 -9.18 -22.22 -5.21
CA TYR A 222 -10.36 -22.98 -4.77
C TYR A 222 -11.39 -22.07 -4.10
N SER A 223 -12.66 -22.45 -4.13
CA SER A 223 -13.73 -21.59 -3.59
C SER A 223 -13.64 -21.34 -2.08
N ASP A 224 -13.08 -22.28 -1.32
CA ASP A 224 -12.81 -22.17 0.12
C ASP A 224 -11.44 -21.55 0.43
N GLN A 225 -10.66 -21.24 -0.61
CA GLN A 225 -9.36 -20.59 -0.46
C GLN A 225 -9.52 -19.09 -0.21
N PRO A 226 -8.85 -18.55 0.82
CA PRO A 226 -8.73 -17.10 1.01
C PRO A 226 -8.13 -16.39 -0.21
N ILE A 227 -8.64 -15.20 -0.53
CA ILE A 227 -8.14 -14.37 -1.64
C ILE A 227 -6.73 -13.86 -1.35
N ILE A 228 -6.48 -13.51 -0.09
CA ILE A 228 -5.17 -13.09 0.42
C ILE A 228 -4.69 -14.10 1.48
N PRO A 229 -3.37 -14.28 1.66
CA PRO A 229 -2.83 -15.11 2.73
C PRO A 229 -3.39 -14.72 4.10
N ASN A 230 -3.78 -15.72 4.90
CA ASN A 230 -4.43 -15.55 6.21
C ASN A 230 -5.67 -14.63 6.22
N GLY A 231 -6.24 -14.36 5.05
CA GLY A 231 -7.44 -13.55 4.92
C GLY A 231 -8.70 -14.30 5.33
N SER A 232 -9.72 -13.53 5.70
CA SER A 232 -11.03 -14.06 6.09
C SER A 232 -12.00 -14.19 4.91
N PHE A 233 -11.65 -13.61 3.76
CA PHE A 233 -12.50 -13.55 2.57
C PHE A 233 -12.03 -14.53 1.50
N THR A 234 -12.95 -15.35 1.00
CA THR A 234 -12.66 -16.45 0.09
C THR A 234 -13.03 -16.16 -1.36
N TRP A 235 -12.39 -16.87 -2.28
CA TRP A 235 -12.76 -16.80 -3.70
C TRP A 235 -14.21 -17.19 -3.95
N GLY A 236 -14.77 -18.12 -3.18
CA GLY A 236 -16.17 -18.52 -3.25
C GLY A 236 -17.11 -17.36 -2.92
N GLU A 237 -16.85 -16.61 -1.84
CA GLU A 237 -17.64 -15.42 -1.49
C GLU A 237 -17.55 -14.36 -2.59
N ALA A 238 -16.34 -14.09 -3.10
CA ALA A 238 -16.13 -13.03 -4.07
C ALA A 238 -16.68 -13.36 -5.47
N THR A 239 -16.75 -14.64 -5.82
CA THR A 239 -17.28 -15.16 -7.11
C THR A 239 -18.70 -15.69 -7.03
N HIS A 240 -19.40 -15.47 -5.91
CA HIS A 240 -20.75 -15.97 -5.69
C HIS A 240 -20.86 -17.49 -5.91
N ASN A 241 -20.07 -18.24 -5.13
CA ASN A 241 -19.95 -19.70 -5.20
C ASN A 241 -19.56 -20.21 -6.60
N CYS A 242 -18.58 -19.53 -7.22
CA CYS A 242 -18.02 -19.82 -8.54
C CYS A 242 -18.98 -19.60 -9.72
N THR A 243 -20.11 -18.90 -9.52
CA THR A 243 -21.05 -18.59 -10.61
C THR A 243 -20.69 -17.30 -11.36
N ARG A 244 -19.78 -16.48 -10.80
CA ARG A 244 -19.33 -15.19 -11.35
C ARG A 244 -17.81 -15.17 -11.34
N LEU A 245 -17.19 -15.74 -12.37
CA LEU A 245 -15.73 -15.87 -12.43
C LEU A 245 -15.09 -14.60 -13.00
N PRO A 246 -13.96 -14.12 -12.43
CA PRO A 246 -13.23 -12.97 -12.97
C PRO A 246 -12.76 -13.26 -14.40
N GLN A 247 -13.00 -12.32 -15.30
CA GLN A 247 -12.77 -12.48 -16.74
C GLN A 247 -11.40 -11.99 -17.20
N THR A 248 -10.77 -11.08 -16.44
CA THR A 248 -9.48 -10.46 -16.78
C THR A 248 -8.53 -10.48 -15.58
N ALA A 249 -7.23 -10.34 -15.83
CA ALA A 249 -6.23 -10.17 -14.77
C ALA A 249 -6.54 -8.94 -13.88
N GLU A 250 -7.03 -7.86 -14.48
CA GLU A 250 -7.42 -6.64 -13.75
C GLU A 250 -8.53 -6.92 -12.74
N HIS A 251 -9.51 -7.77 -13.09
CA HIS A 251 -10.56 -8.16 -12.13
C HIS A 251 -9.96 -8.90 -10.94
N VAL A 252 -9.02 -9.81 -11.18
CA VAL A 252 -8.31 -10.56 -10.13
C VAL A 252 -7.50 -9.61 -9.25
N GLU A 253 -6.79 -8.64 -9.83
CA GLU A 253 -6.03 -7.62 -9.10
C GLU A 253 -6.93 -6.75 -8.22
N ASN A 254 -8.06 -6.30 -8.75
CA ASN A 254 -9.03 -5.50 -7.99
C ASN A 254 -9.64 -6.29 -6.83
N MET A 255 -9.92 -7.59 -7.02
CA MET A 255 -10.40 -8.46 -5.94
C MET A 255 -9.35 -8.63 -4.84
N VAL A 256 -8.06 -8.80 -5.21
CA VAL A 256 -6.97 -8.86 -4.23
C VAL A 256 -6.81 -7.54 -3.49
N LYS A 257 -6.76 -6.41 -4.20
CA LYS A 257 -6.67 -5.06 -3.61
C LYS A 257 -7.81 -4.80 -2.63
N LEU A 258 -9.05 -5.13 -3.01
CA LEU A 258 -10.22 -4.95 -2.16
C LEU A 258 -10.17 -5.88 -0.93
N ALA A 259 -9.80 -7.16 -1.11
CA ALA A 259 -9.66 -8.11 0.01
C ALA A 259 -8.64 -7.62 1.06
N THR A 260 -7.51 -7.04 0.62
CA THR A 260 -6.53 -6.44 1.53
C THR A 260 -7.11 -5.29 2.36
N GLN A 261 -7.88 -4.39 1.75
CA GLN A 261 -8.51 -3.27 2.49
C GLN A 261 -9.65 -3.75 3.39
N LEU A 262 -10.42 -4.75 2.94
CA LEU A 262 -11.48 -5.36 3.73
C LEU A 262 -10.94 -6.06 4.98
N GLU A 263 -9.78 -6.69 4.92
CA GLU A 263 -9.20 -7.34 6.11
C GLU A 263 -8.82 -6.29 7.16
N LYS A 264 -8.27 -5.14 6.77
CA LYS A 264 -8.04 -4.01 7.69
C LYS A 264 -9.34 -3.52 8.33
N ALA A 265 -10.40 -3.36 7.53
CA ALA A 265 -11.70 -2.94 8.02
C ALA A 265 -12.30 -3.98 8.99
N ARG A 266 -12.19 -5.27 8.65
CA ARG A 266 -12.65 -6.37 9.49
C ARG A 266 -11.91 -6.41 10.82
N GLN A 267 -10.60 -6.20 10.82
CA GLN A 267 -9.77 -6.14 12.02
C GLN A 267 -10.18 -4.96 12.93
N GLN A 268 -10.36 -3.76 12.37
CA GLN A 268 -10.81 -2.60 13.14
C GLN A 268 -12.20 -2.81 13.75
N ILE A 269 -13.14 -3.37 12.97
CA ILE A 269 -14.52 -3.60 13.42
C ILE A 269 -14.62 -4.78 14.41
N GLY A 270 -13.67 -5.72 14.37
CA GLY A 270 -13.59 -6.85 15.28
C GLY A 270 -14.72 -7.87 15.12
N LYS A 271 -15.43 -7.86 13.99
CA LYS A 271 -16.55 -8.78 13.70
C LYS A 271 -16.46 -9.35 12.28
N PRO A 272 -16.96 -10.59 12.06
CA PRO A 272 -17.01 -11.16 10.72
C PRO A 272 -17.94 -10.35 9.81
N PHE A 273 -17.53 -10.23 8.55
CA PHE A 273 -18.31 -9.56 7.51
C PHE A 273 -19.03 -10.62 6.71
N ARG A 274 -20.34 -10.46 6.54
CA ARG A 274 -21.11 -11.28 5.61
C ARG A 274 -21.13 -10.59 4.25
N ILE A 275 -20.50 -11.23 3.26
CA ILE A 275 -20.52 -10.74 1.88
C ILE A 275 -21.90 -11.00 1.27
N THR A 276 -22.55 -9.93 0.80
CA THR A 276 -23.83 -10.04 0.08
C THR A 276 -23.64 -9.98 -1.43
N SER A 277 -22.66 -9.20 -1.89
CA SER A 277 -22.24 -9.14 -3.28
C SER A 277 -20.79 -8.69 -3.36
N TRP A 278 -20.06 -9.20 -4.35
CA TRP A 278 -18.72 -8.73 -4.71
C TRP A 278 -18.63 -8.61 -6.23
N TYR A 279 -17.97 -9.55 -6.92
CA TYR A 279 -17.89 -9.48 -8.37
C TYR A 279 -19.25 -9.75 -9.01
N ARG A 280 -19.68 -8.84 -9.89
CA ARG A 280 -21.00 -8.84 -10.49
C ARG A 280 -20.87 -8.50 -11.98
N PRO A 281 -20.48 -9.47 -12.83
CA PRO A 281 -20.44 -9.25 -14.27
C PRO A 281 -21.87 -9.14 -14.82
N GLU A 282 -22.03 -8.67 -16.05
CA GLU A 282 -23.32 -8.78 -16.72
C GLU A 282 -23.67 -10.24 -17.00
N PRO A 283 -24.96 -10.63 -16.94
CA PRO A 283 -26.15 -9.81 -16.73
C PRO A 283 -26.52 -9.59 -15.25
N PHE A 284 -25.68 -10.01 -14.29
CA PHE A 284 -26.02 -9.95 -12.86
C PHE A 284 -26.07 -8.51 -12.33
N ASN A 285 -25.28 -7.60 -12.90
CA ASN A 285 -25.24 -6.20 -12.49
C ASN A 285 -26.52 -5.46 -12.87
N SER A 286 -26.96 -5.55 -14.12
CA SER A 286 -28.24 -4.99 -14.57
C SER A 286 -29.44 -5.59 -13.80
N LYS A 287 -29.48 -6.91 -13.58
CA LYS A 287 -30.55 -7.56 -12.78
C LYS A 287 -30.64 -7.06 -11.34
N ALA A 288 -29.51 -6.64 -10.76
CA ALA A 288 -29.45 -6.06 -9.42
C ALA A 288 -29.72 -4.54 -9.40
N GLY A 289 -30.03 -3.93 -10.56
CA GLY A 289 -30.19 -2.48 -10.71
C GLY A 289 -28.87 -1.70 -10.58
N GLY A 290 -27.74 -2.36 -10.87
CA GLY A 290 -26.41 -1.77 -10.75
C GLY A 290 -26.12 -0.71 -11.81
N ALA A 291 -25.27 0.25 -11.46
CA ALA A 291 -24.85 1.32 -12.37
C ALA A 291 -24.00 0.77 -13.54
N ARG A 292 -24.05 1.45 -14.69
CA ARG A 292 -23.27 1.10 -15.89
C ARG A 292 -21.75 1.15 -15.70
N ARG A 293 -21.27 1.97 -14.75
CA ARG A 293 -19.86 2.10 -14.37
C ARG A 293 -19.61 1.60 -12.95
N SER A 294 -20.34 0.57 -12.54
CA SER A 294 -20.22 -0.04 -11.21
C SER A 294 -18.86 -0.70 -11.02
N GLN A 295 -18.22 -0.45 -9.87
CA GLN A 295 -16.96 -1.10 -9.50
C GLN A 295 -17.14 -2.62 -9.25
N HIS A 296 -18.37 -3.10 -9.05
CA HIS A 296 -18.64 -4.55 -9.00
C HIS A 296 -18.38 -5.26 -10.34
N LEU A 297 -18.52 -4.56 -11.47
CA LEU A 297 -18.25 -5.11 -12.80
C LEU A 297 -16.76 -5.44 -12.99
N ALA A 298 -15.89 -4.72 -12.28
CA ALA A 298 -14.43 -4.84 -12.37
C ALA A 298 -13.81 -5.60 -11.19
N GLY A 299 -14.63 -6.19 -10.29
CA GLY A 299 -14.15 -6.93 -9.11
C GLY A 299 -13.67 -6.05 -7.95
N GLY A 300 -13.76 -4.74 -8.10
CA GLY A 300 -13.25 -3.75 -7.14
C GLY A 300 -14.26 -3.24 -6.11
N ALA A 301 -15.45 -3.84 -6.01
CA ALA A 301 -16.46 -3.46 -5.03
C ALA A 301 -17.12 -4.64 -4.32
N VAL A 302 -17.62 -4.36 -3.13
CA VAL A 302 -18.25 -5.30 -2.21
C VAL A 302 -19.38 -4.64 -1.42
N ASP A 303 -20.45 -5.39 -1.24
CA ASP A 303 -21.58 -5.04 -0.38
C ASP A 303 -21.56 -5.98 0.84
N ILE A 304 -21.34 -5.42 2.03
CA ILE A 304 -21.19 -6.19 3.28
C ILE A 304 -22.31 -5.91 4.27
N VAL A 305 -22.57 -6.90 5.13
CA VAL A 305 -23.38 -6.76 6.35
C VAL A 305 -22.57 -7.25 7.53
N VAL A 306 -22.62 -6.53 8.65
CA VAL A 306 -21.99 -6.91 9.91
C VAL A 306 -23.05 -7.00 11.00
N GLN A 307 -23.09 -8.12 11.72
CA GLN A 307 -24.13 -8.36 12.72
C GLN A 307 -24.10 -7.29 13.82
N GLY A 308 -25.26 -6.65 14.02
CA GLY A 308 -25.46 -5.61 15.03
C GLY A 308 -25.10 -4.20 14.58
N TYR A 309 -24.78 -3.97 13.30
CA TYR A 309 -24.49 -2.65 12.76
C TYR A 309 -25.41 -2.29 11.58
N MET A 310 -25.76 -1.01 11.47
CA MET A 310 -26.28 -0.45 10.22
C MET A 310 -25.12 -0.03 9.33
N GLY A 311 -25.38 0.09 8.02
CA GLY A 311 -24.38 0.56 7.06
C GLY A 311 -23.84 1.94 7.43
N ALA A 312 -24.68 2.83 7.97
CA ALA A 312 -24.28 4.15 8.46
C ALA A 312 -23.29 4.09 9.64
N ASP A 313 -23.40 3.09 10.52
CA ASP A 313 -22.50 2.94 11.67
C ASP A 313 -21.12 2.49 11.19
N LEU A 314 -21.10 1.47 10.32
CA LEU A 314 -19.86 0.98 9.71
C LEU A 314 -19.20 2.06 8.85
N ALA A 315 -19.99 2.84 8.11
CA ALA A 315 -19.51 3.98 7.34
C ALA A 315 -18.76 4.97 8.23
N LYS A 316 -19.31 5.39 9.37
CA LYS A 316 -18.65 6.31 10.30
C LYS A 316 -17.32 5.76 10.81
N MET A 317 -17.20 4.46 11.02
CA MET A 317 -15.94 3.83 11.48
C MET A 317 -14.86 3.82 10.40
N LEU A 318 -15.22 3.75 9.12
CA LEU A 318 -14.30 3.53 8.01
C LEU A 318 -14.05 4.79 7.16
N VAL A 319 -14.94 5.78 7.21
CA VAL A 319 -14.95 6.97 6.34
C VAL A 319 -13.69 7.84 6.43
N GLY A 320 -12.97 7.76 7.54
CA GLY A 320 -11.71 8.48 7.76
C GLY A 320 -10.58 7.96 6.86
N TRP A 321 -10.48 6.65 6.66
CA TRP A 321 -9.32 6.04 6.02
C TRP A 321 -9.65 5.16 4.80
N TRP A 322 -10.92 4.80 4.56
CA TRP A 322 -11.27 3.95 3.42
C TRP A 322 -10.81 4.60 2.10
N PRO A 323 -10.02 3.89 1.27
CA PRO A 323 -9.29 4.54 0.18
C PRO A 323 -10.15 4.84 -1.05
N GLY A 324 -11.28 4.16 -1.23
CA GLY A 324 -12.13 4.30 -2.41
C GLY A 324 -13.56 4.72 -2.11
N GLY A 325 -14.50 4.21 -2.90
CA GLY A 325 -15.91 4.55 -2.73
C GLY A 325 -16.52 3.89 -1.49
N LEU A 326 -17.36 4.64 -0.79
CA LEU A 326 -18.08 4.20 0.39
C LEU A 326 -19.52 4.69 0.32
N GLY A 327 -20.47 3.76 0.33
CA GLY A 327 -21.88 4.06 0.13
C GLY A 327 -22.78 3.38 1.14
N ILE A 328 -23.82 4.07 1.58
CA ILE A 328 -24.87 3.47 2.41
C ILE A 328 -26.21 3.46 1.67
N TYR A 329 -27.06 2.49 2.00
CA TYR A 329 -28.37 2.33 1.37
C TYR A 329 -29.50 2.71 2.31
N ALA A 330 -30.63 3.17 1.76
CA ALA A 330 -31.84 3.47 2.52
C ALA A 330 -32.80 2.27 2.59
N GLY A 331 -33.89 2.42 3.37
CA GLY A 331 -35.01 1.48 3.40
C GLY A 331 -34.66 0.10 3.96
N ASN A 332 -35.00 -0.95 3.22
CA ASN A 332 -34.74 -2.34 3.59
C ASN A 332 -33.28 -2.79 3.38
N ARG A 333 -32.42 -1.92 2.86
CA ARG A 333 -30.98 -2.19 2.65
C ARG A 333 -30.07 -1.43 3.62
N ARG A 334 -30.63 -0.75 4.62
CA ARG A 334 -29.90 0.09 5.58
C ARG A 334 -28.81 -0.61 6.39
N HIS A 335 -28.78 -1.94 6.40
CA HIS A 335 -27.75 -2.77 7.05
C HIS A 335 -26.53 -3.04 6.14
N ILE A 336 -26.64 -2.69 4.86
CA ILE A 336 -25.61 -2.93 3.86
C ILE A 336 -24.71 -1.70 3.77
N LEU A 337 -23.39 -1.94 3.85
CA LEU A 337 -22.37 -0.98 3.49
C LEU A 337 -21.74 -1.38 2.16
N HIS A 338 -21.69 -0.44 1.22
CA HIS A 338 -20.93 -0.56 -0.01
C HIS A 338 -19.52 -0.03 0.18
N LEU A 339 -18.54 -0.78 -0.30
CA LEU A 339 -17.13 -0.44 -0.28
C LEU A 339 -16.48 -0.77 -1.63
N ASP A 340 -15.66 0.12 -2.17
CA ASP A 340 -14.88 -0.14 -3.38
C ASP A 340 -13.50 0.52 -3.36
N VAL A 341 -12.61 0.07 -4.25
CA VAL A 341 -11.23 0.59 -4.42
C VAL A 341 -11.07 1.55 -5.61
N GLY A 342 -12.19 2.02 -6.19
CA GLY A 342 -12.17 3.05 -7.23
C GLY A 342 -11.97 4.45 -6.66
N VAL A 343 -12.29 5.48 -7.45
CA VAL A 343 -12.17 6.88 -7.02
C VAL A 343 -12.93 7.13 -5.71
N LYS A 344 -12.28 7.81 -4.76
CA LYS A 344 -12.86 8.17 -3.47
C LYS A 344 -14.14 8.96 -3.66
N ARG A 345 -15.24 8.42 -3.16
CA ARG A 345 -16.57 9.02 -3.27
C ARG A 345 -17.47 8.51 -2.16
N LYS A 346 -18.40 9.34 -1.70
CA LYS A 346 -19.31 9.04 -0.59
C LYS A 346 -20.74 9.31 -1.03
N TRP A 347 -21.67 8.44 -0.71
CA TRP A 347 -23.08 8.64 -1.05
C TRP A 347 -24.03 7.98 -0.05
N GLY A 348 -25.25 8.50 0.02
CA GLY A 348 -26.31 8.01 0.91
C GLY A 348 -26.20 8.47 2.36
N PHE A 349 -25.18 9.27 2.70
CA PHE A 349 -25.00 9.90 4.01
C PHE A 349 -26.07 10.94 4.35
#